data_AF-A0A9P0AV65-F1
#
_entry.id   AF-A0A9P0AV65-F1
#
_cell.length_a   1.000
_cell.length_b   1.000
_cell.length_c   1.000
_cell.angle_alpha   90.00
_cell.angle_beta   90.00
_cell.angle_gamma   90.00
#
_symmetry.space_group_name_H-M   'P 1'
#
loop_
_entity.id
_entity.type
_entity.pdbx_description
1 polymer ?
#
loop_
_entity_poly.entity_id
_entity_poly.type
_entity_poly.pdbx_seq_one_letter_code
_entity_poly.pdbx_strand_id
1 'polypeptide(L)'
;MNGVNNINSIVDKIAKSIPLDEYDVEYGEGNEKGEGYLGEMSFVKITPKKNEKTYNIAIKRAFTNKSVREDVPIRQVFLHEVFFYKECCPILQQLQSELDLPKFNNVPKCFYTSTEPENEYLAMENLKTSGFELFPKEKIIPYDHFEFIFKIYANLHATSFVLGKTQPEKFEKFALNCKDLSTLFFSNSAFNNVWNNMIAHAKEKLLPGQDYNAIKDFEKKFCNNALSVFMESWIYNGGSKDTFDRLDDLLQVYYKSFSDVLKKAGLNSEEVYPYSLLKEEWKTYCIYGWIMSLTVIRIKLTNQEDKVDLIEMSNSDDKEEMAKKMFEGKPCEEYDRRVRELILHVHEIGAL
;
A
#
# COMPACT_ATOMS: atom_id res chain seq x y z
N MET A 1 3.67 -15.94 -27.90
CA MET A 1 4.50 -17.10 -27.52
C MET A 1 5.65 -16.79 -26.54
N ASN A 2 5.76 -15.58 -25.96
CA ASN A 2 6.92 -15.20 -25.11
C ASN A 2 6.69 -15.26 -23.58
N GLY A 3 5.47 -15.54 -23.11
CA GLY A 3 5.17 -15.58 -21.66
C GLY A 3 5.48 -16.92 -20.97
N VAL A 4 5.09 -18.05 -21.61
CA VAL A 4 5.18 -19.40 -21.02
C VAL A 4 6.62 -19.91 -20.90
N ASN A 5 7.51 -19.53 -21.83
CA ASN A 5 8.93 -19.93 -21.75
C ASN A 5 9.69 -19.24 -20.60
N ASN A 6 9.13 -18.17 -20.02
CA ASN A 6 9.78 -17.44 -18.92
C ASN A 6 9.36 -18.01 -17.54
N ILE A 7 8.08 -18.34 -17.35
CA ILE A 7 7.57 -18.83 -16.05
C ILE A 7 8.22 -20.16 -15.63
N ASN A 8 8.52 -21.06 -16.56
CA ASN A 8 9.20 -22.34 -16.25
C ASN A 8 10.59 -22.11 -15.65
N SER A 9 11.35 -21.15 -16.20
CA SER A 9 12.67 -20.81 -15.67
C SER A 9 12.59 -20.23 -14.24
N ILE A 10 11.50 -19.53 -13.92
CA ILE A 10 11.22 -19.03 -12.58
C ILE A 10 10.87 -20.19 -11.64
N VAL A 11 10.01 -21.11 -12.09
CA VAL A 11 9.65 -22.32 -11.33
C VAL A 11 10.89 -23.15 -11.01
N ASP A 12 11.81 -23.34 -11.95
CA ASP A 12 13.07 -24.07 -11.70
C ASP A 12 13.96 -23.37 -10.68
N LYS A 13 14.02 -22.02 -10.71
CA LYS A 13 14.76 -21.24 -9.69
C LYS A 13 14.13 -21.40 -8.29
N ILE A 14 12.79 -21.41 -8.21
CA ILE A 14 12.05 -21.63 -6.97
C ILE A 14 12.24 -23.08 -6.47
N ALA A 15 12.12 -24.06 -7.35
CA ALA A 15 12.26 -25.47 -7.01
C ALA A 15 13.68 -25.84 -6.59
N LYS A 16 14.69 -25.03 -6.91
CA LYS A 16 16.06 -25.15 -6.37
C LYS A 16 16.21 -24.49 -5.00
N SER A 17 15.40 -23.46 -4.68
CA SER A 17 15.42 -22.82 -3.36
C SER A 17 14.60 -23.58 -2.32
N ILE A 18 13.65 -24.39 -2.77
CA ILE A 18 12.95 -25.40 -2.00
C ILE A 18 13.73 -26.72 -2.20
N PRO A 19 14.06 -27.52 -1.18
CA PRO A 19 14.85 -28.75 -1.37
C PRO A 19 14.02 -29.86 -2.03
N LEU A 20 13.76 -29.74 -3.34
CA LEU A 20 12.95 -30.66 -4.15
C LEU A 20 13.81 -31.34 -5.22
N ASP A 21 13.66 -32.66 -5.36
CA ASP A 21 14.31 -33.44 -6.42
C ASP A 21 13.44 -33.45 -7.70
N GLU A 22 12.42 -34.31 -7.72
CA GLU A 22 11.46 -34.45 -8.81
C GLU A 22 10.11 -33.91 -8.38
N TYR A 23 9.46 -33.14 -9.26
CA TYR A 23 8.19 -32.49 -9.01
C TYR A 23 7.33 -32.40 -10.26
N ASP A 24 6.03 -32.30 -10.06
CA ASP A 24 5.05 -31.94 -11.07
C ASP A 24 4.59 -30.50 -10.85
N VAL A 25 4.22 -29.81 -11.94
CA VAL A 25 3.84 -28.39 -11.91
C VAL A 25 2.47 -28.21 -12.56
N GLU A 26 1.55 -27.59 -11.82
CA GLU A 26 0.25 -27.14 -12.33
C GLU A 26 0.24 -25.61 -12.37
N TYR A 27 -0.24 -25.02 -13.47
CA TYR A 27 -0.33 -23.57 -13.65
C TYR A 27 -1.78 -23.13 -13.48
N GLY A 28 -2.01 -22.18 -12.58
CA GLY A 28 -3.28 -21.49 -12.42
C GLY A 28 -3.38 -20.26 -13.30
N GLU A 29 -4.60 -19.74 -13.42
CA GLU A 29 -4.88 -18.47 -14.11
C GLU A 29 -4.28 -17.29 -13.36
N GLY A 30 -3.80 -16.28 -14.10
CA GLY A 30 -3.24 -15.05 -13.54
C GLY A 30 -4.29 -14.10 -12.95
N ASN A 31 -3.91 -12.85 -12.72
CA ASN A 31 -4.85 -11.81 -12.30
C ASN A 31 -5.73 -11.32 -13.47
N GLU A 32 -6.94 -10.85 -13.15
CA GLU A 32 -7.83 -10.25 -14.13
C GLU A 32 -7.37 -8.84 -14.54
N LYS A 33 -7.96 -8.30 -15.62
CA LYS A 33 -7.71 -6.93 -16.06
C LYS A 33 -8.02 -5.93 -14.93
N GLY A 34 -7.09 -5.00 -14.68
CA GLY A 34 -7.23 -4.00 -13.62
C GLY A 34 -6.99 -4.53 -12.19
N GLU A 35 -6.55 -5.78 -12.05
CA GLU A 35 -5.95 -6.30 -10.82
C GLU A 35 -4.41 -6.22 -10.89
N GLY A 36 -3.72 -6.44 -9.78
CA GLY A 36 -2.24 -6.42 -9.72
C GLY A 36 -1.61 -5.02 -9.77
N TYR A 37 -2.26 -4.05 -10.43
CA TYR A 37 -1.94 -2.62 -10.61
C TYR A 37 -0.53 -2.30 -11.11
N LEU A 38 0.51 -2.72 -10.39
CA LEU A 38 1.92 -2.43 -10.67
C LEU A 38 2.70 -3.67 -11.13
N GLY A 39 2.03 -4.77 -11.45
CA GLY A 39 2.67 -5.97 -11.99
C GLY A 39 1.68 -7.07 -12.36
N GLU A 40 2.23 -8.17 -12.87
CA GLU A 40 1.49 -9.36 -13.29
C GLU A 40 1.55 -10.43 -12.19
N MET A 41 0.44 -11.13 -11.96
CA MET A 41 0.37 -12.28 -11.06
C MET A 41 0.23 -13.57 -11.86
N SER A 42 0.95 -14.60 -11.45
CA SER A 42 0.78 -15.97 -11.93
C SER A 42 0.73 -16.91 -10.73
N PHE A 43 -0.06 -17.97 -10.81
CA PHE A 43 -0.18 -18.94 -9.72
C PHE A 43 0.33 -20.30 -10.18
N VAL A 44 1.12 -20.94 -9.33
CA VAL A 44 1.75 -22.22 -9.63
C VAL A 44 1.59 -23.14 -8.43
N LYS A 45 1.27 -24.40 -8.68
CA LYS A 45 1.27 -25.46 -7.68
C LYS A 45 2.38 -26.45 -8.03
N ILE A 46 3.32 -26.62 -7.09
CA ILE A 46 4.45 -27.54 -7.21
C ILE A 46 4.19 -28.73 -6.28
N THR A 47 4.12 -29.92 -6.86
CA THR A 47 3.85 -31.18 -6.15
C THR A 47 5.09 -32.06 -6.22
N PRO A 48 5.86 -32.23 -5.13
CA PRO A 48 7.01 -33.13 -5.13
C PRO A 48 6.58 -34.59 -5.33
N LYS A 49 7.32 -35.37 -6.11
CA LYS A 49 6.98 -36.79 -6.35
C LYS A 49 7.29 -37.71 -5.16
N LYS A 50 8.29 -37.34 -4.36
CA LYS A 50 8.73 -38.12 -3.20
C LYS A 50 8.13 -37.67 -1.86
N ASN A 51 7.52 -36.48 -1.82
CA ASN A 51 7.01 -35.87 -0.59
C ASN A 51 5.58 -35.36 -0.84
N GLU A 52 4.66 -35.64 0.09
CA GLU A 52 3.26 -35.24 -0.03
C GLU A 52 3.04 -33.72 0.14
N LYS A 53 4.04 -32.97 0.62
CA LYS A 53 3.89 -31.52 0.82
C LYS A 53 3.87 -30.76 -0.51
N THR A 54 2.69 -30.33 -0.92
CA THR A 54 2.45 -29.44 -2.05
C THR A 54 2.77 -27.98 -1.70
N TYR A 55 3.30 -27.22 -2.66
CA TYR A 55 3.58 -25.79 -2.54
C TYR A 55 2.70 -25.00 -3.50
N ASN A 56 1.79 -24.20 -2.95
CA ASN A 56 0.97 -23.26 -3.71
C ASN A 56 1.64 -21.89 -3.70
N ILE A 57 2.03 -21.40 -4.86
CA ILE A 57 2.91 -20.24 -5.03
C ILE A 57 2.22 -19.18 -5.88
N ALA A 58 2.24 -17.96 -5.40
CA ALA A 58 1.87 -16.75 -6.14
C ALA A 58 3.16 -16.05 -6.59
N ILE A 59 3.33 -15.89 -7.91
CA ILE A 59 4.46 -15.22 -8.53
C ILE A 59 3.99 -13.84 -8.96
N LYS A 60 4.53 -12.81 -8.31
CA LYS A 60 4.32 -11.40 -8.68
C LYS A 60 5.50 -10.93 -9.50
N ARG A 61 5.27 -10.46 -10.72
CA ARG A 61 6.31 -10.09 -11.68
C ARG A 61 6.16 -8.63 -12.13
N ALA A 62 7.30 -7.95 -12.26
CA ALA A 62 7.34 -6.61 -12.82
C ALA A 62 6.93 -6.62 -14.29
N PHE A 63 6.18 -5.61 -14.70
CA PHE A 63 5.90 -5.41 -16.12
C PHE A 63 7.22 -5.30 -16.91
N THR A 64 7.24 -5.97 -18.07
CA THR A 64 8.35 -5.89 -19.04
C THR A 64 8.05 -4.92 -20.17
N ASN A 65 6.82 -4.41 -20.27
CA ASN A 65 6.45 -3.38 -21.23
C ASN A 65 7.33 -2.13 -21.00
N LYS A 66 8.06 -1.71 -22.05
CA LYS A 66 9.01 -0.59 -21.96
C LYS A 66 8.34 0.73 -21.63
N SER A 67 7.21 1.03 -22.26
CA SER A 67 6.52 2.30 -22.06
C SER A 67 6.01 2.44 -20.62
N VAL A 68 5.49 1.36 -20.03
CA VAL A 68 5.13 1.34 -18.61
C VAL A 68 6.33 1.60 -17.71
N ARG A 69 7.49 1.01 -18.02
CA ARG A 69 8.72 1.19 -17.22
C ARG A 69 9.36 2.57 -17.39
N GLU A 70 9.05 3.28 -18.47
CA GLU A 70 9.45 4.67 -18.70
C GLU A 70 8.55 5.64 -17.94
N ASP A 71 7.24 5.38 -17.89
CA ASP A 71 6.26 6.24 -17.22
C ASP A 71 6.19 6.00 -15.71
N VAL A 72 6.40 4.76 -15.25
CA VAL A 72 6.17 4.35 -13.86
C VAL A 72 7.43 3.70 -13.29
N PRO A 73 7.83 3.98 -12.03
CA PRO A 73 9.06 3.44 -11.42
C PRO A 73 8.92 1.95 -11.01
N ILE A 74 8.49 1.09 -11.95
CA ILE A 74 8.19 -0.34 -11.73
C ILE A 74 9.38 -1.07 -11.09
N ARG A 75 10.60 -0.84 -11.57
CA ARG A 75 11.78 -1.50 -10.99
C ARG A 75 11.95 -1.14 -9.53
N GLN A 76 11.84 0.14 -9.18
CA GLN A 76 12.06 0.63 -7.82
C GLN A 76 10.99 0.09 -6.86
N VAL A 77 9.73 -0.01 -7.31
CA VAL A 77 8.65 -0.65 -6.55
C VAL A 77 9.01 -2.11 -6.21
N PHE A 78 9.44 -2.90 -7.20
CA PHE A 78 9.81 -4.30 -6.96
C PHE A 78 11.05 -4.45 -6.10
N LEU A 79 12.07 -3.59 -6.27
CA LEU A 79 13.24 -3.60 -5.41
C LEU A 79 12.87 -3.29 -3.95
N HIS A 80 11.92 -2.38 -3.72
CA HIS A 80 11.43 -2.06 -2.39
C HIS A 80 10.69 -3.25 -1.76
N GLU A 81 9.82 -3.94 -2.51
CA GLU A 81 9.12 -5.14 -2.02
C GLU A 81 10.10 -6.30 -1.76
N VAL A 82 11.11 -6.49 -2.61
CA VAL A 82 12.18 -7.48 -2.38
C VAL A 82 12.99 -7.15 -1.12
N PHE A 83 13.35 -5.88 -0.93
CA PHE A 83 14.04 -5.40 0.27
C PHE A 83 13.21 -5.66 1.54
N PHE A 84 11.89 -5.47 1.45
CA PHE A 84 10.99 -5.77 2.56
C PHE A 84 11.10 -7.23 3.01
N TYR A 85 11.01 -8.18 2.08
CA TYR A 85 11.08 -9.62 2.42
C TYR A 85 12.48 -10.10 2.78
N LYS A 86 13.54 -9.53 2.18
CA LYS A 86 14.93 -9.97 2.41
C LYS A 86 15.59 -9.36 3.63
N GLU A 87 15.23 -8.13 3.98
CA GLU A 87 15.96 -7.37 5.00
C GLU A 87 15.02 -6.79 6.06
N CYS A 88 13.97 -6.05 5.67
CA CYS A 88 13.08 -5.36 6.61
C CYS A 88 12.33 -6.32 7.56
N CYS A 89 11.61 -7.28 7.02
CA CYS A 89 10.83 -8.20 7.82
C CYS A 89 11.74 -9.07 8.71
N PRO A 90 12.84 -9.66 8.21
CA PRO A 90 13.78 -10.41 9.04
C PRO A 90 14.41 -9.61 10.18
N ILE A 91 14.86 -8.37 9.96
CA ILE A 91 15.50 -7.59 11.03
C ILE A 91 14.51 -7.24 12.15
N LEU A 92 13.27 -6.92 11.80
CA LEU A 92 12.21 -6.64 12.78
C LEU A 92 11.80 -7.91 13.53
N GLN A 93 11.65 -9.06 12.85
CA GLN A 93 11.34 -10.35 13.48
C GLN A 93 12.47 -10.87 14.37
N GLN A 94 13.72 -10.60 14.00
CA GLN A 94 14.88 -10.89 14.83
C GLN A 94 14.82 -10.07 16.12
N LEU A 95 14.64 -8.75 16.03
CA LEU A 95 14.49 -7.88 17.20
C LEU A 95 13.32 -8.33 18.09
N GLN A 96 12.18 -8.68 17.48
CA GLN A 96 11.03 -9.21 18.22
C GLN A 96 11.36 -10.48 18.99
N SER A 97 12.23 -11.34 18.44
CA SER A 97 12.65 -12.57 19.12
C SER A 97 13.71 -12.29 20.20
N GLU A 98 14.62 -11.35 19.98
CA GLU A 98 15.65 -10.93 20.96
C GLU A 98 15.04 -10.31 22.22
N LEU A 99 13.95 -9.55 22.05
CA LEU A 99 13.32 -8.78 23.12
C LEU A 99 11.95 -9.34 23.57
N ASP A 100 11.58 -10.55 23.11
CA ASP A 100 10.27 -11.18 23.39
C ASP A 100 9.06 -10.26 23.10
N LEU A 101 9.14 -9.52 21.99
CA LEU A 101 8.07 -8.65 21.50
C LEU A 101 7.06 -9.44 20.66
N PRO A 102 5.81 -8.95 20.52
CA PRO A 102 4.82 -9.59 19.67
C PRO A 102 5.33 -9.73 18.22
N LYS A 103 5.28 -10.93 17.65
CA LYS A 103 5.81 -11.19 16.30
C LYS A 103 4.90 -10.64 15.22
N PHE A 104 5.49 -9.95 14.24
CA PHE A 104 4.80 -9.57 13.01
C PHE A 104 4.95 -10.68 11.98
N ASN A 105 3.89 -11.48 11.82
CA ASN A 105 3.83 -12.61 10.88
C ASN A 105 2.68 -12.50 9.88
N ASN A 106 2.08 -11.32 9.75
CA ASN A 106 0.95 -11.04 8.86
C ASN A 106 1.40 -10.81 7.41
N VAL A 107 2.32 -11.66 6.93
CA VAL A 107 2.90 -11.61 5.59
C VAL A 107 3.04 -13.04 5.04
N PRO A 108 2.82 -13.26 3.74
CA PRO A 108 3.02 -14.58 3.15
C PRO A 108 4.50 -14.96 3.20
N LYS A 109 4.79 -16.26 3.27
CA LYS A 109 6.17 -16.72 3.13
C LYS A 109 6.71 -16.39 1.74
N CYS A 110 7.86 -15.73 1.66
CA CYS A 110 8.58 -15.51 0.40
C CYS A 110 9.59 -16.64 0.16
N PHE A 111 9.43 -17.38 -0.95
CA PHE A 111 10.29 -18.51 -1.31
C PHE A 111 11.50 -18.10 -2.15
N TYR A 112 11.31 -17.10 -3.01
CA TYR A 112 12.34 -16.63 -3.93
C TYR A 112 12.08 -15.21 -4.40
N THR A 113 13.14 -14.50 -4.79
CA THR A 113 13.06 -13.15 -5.35
C THR A 113 14.11 -12.97 -6.43
N SER A 114 13.83 -12.13 -7.43
CA SER A 114 14.80 -11.66 -8.41
C SER A 114 14.82 -10.14 -8.47
N THR A 115 16.03 -9.58 -8.59
CA THR A 115 16.29 -8.14 -8.81
C THR A 115 16.99 -7.88 -10.15
N GLU A 116 17.10 -8.92 -10.99
CA GLU A 116 17.64 -8.83 -12.35
C GLU A 116 16.85 -7.76 -13.14
N PRO A 117 17.52 -6.80 -13.81
CA PRO A 117 16.84 -5.81 -14.65
C PRO A 117 15.90 -6.46 -15.66
N GLU A 118 14.68 -5.93 -15.75
CA GLU A 118 13.59 -6.42 -16.62
C GLU A 118 13.11 -7.85 -16.30
N ASN A 119 13.57 -8.40 -15.18
CA ASN A 119 13.21 -9.73 -14.69
C ASN A 119 13.07 -9.71 -13.15
N GLU A 120 12.48 -8.63 -12.62
CA GLU A 120 12.18 -8.50 -11.19
C GLU A 120 10.89 -9.27 -10.85
N TYR A 121 10.94 -10.09 -9.80
CA TYR A 121 9.77 -10.83 -9.34
C TYR A 121 9.94 -11.33 -7.89
N LEU A 122 8.81 -11.67 -7.28
CA LEU A 122 8.72 -12.36 -5.99
C LEU A 122 7.86 -13.61 -6.15
N ALA A 123 8.31 -14.71 -5.54
CA ALA A 123 7.55 -15.95 -5.45
C ALA A 123 7.17 -16.17 -3.98
N MET A 124 5.88 -16.10 -3.69
CA MET A 124 5.33 -16.08 -2.33
C MET A 124 4.29 -17.16 -2.15
N GLU A 125 3.96 -17.47 -0.90
CA GLU A 125 2.84 -18.34 -0.56
C GLU A 125 1.51 -17.82 -1.13
N ASN A 126 0.78 -18.70 -1.81
CA ASN A 126 -0.58 -18.40 -2.27
C ASN A 126 -1.59 -18.58 -1.12
N LEU A 127 -1.87 -17.48 -0.42
CA LEU A 127 -2.79 -17.45 0.72
C LEU A 127 -4.24 -17.83 0.37
N LYS A 128 -4.65 -17.79 -0.91
CA LYS A 128 -5.98 -18.27 -1.34
C LYS A 128 -6.19 -19.74 -0.95
N THR A 129 -5.11 -20.54 -0.99
CA THR A 129 -5.16 -21.96 -0.61
C THR A 129 -5.25 -22.20 0.89
N SER A 130 -5.03 -21.16 1.69
CA SER A 130 -5.17 -21.14 3.15
C SER A 130 -6.49 -20.51 3.59
N GLY A 131 -7.44 -20.30 2.67
CA GLY A 131 -8.76 -19.73 2.96
C GLY A 131 -8.81 -18.21 3.05
N PHE A 132 -7.73 -17.50 2.68
CA PHE A 132 -7.78 -16.04 2.60
C PHE A 132 -8.44 -15.58 1.31
N GLU A 133 -9.28 -14.56 1.41
CA GLU A 133 -10.01 -13.96 0.31
C GLU A 133 -9.74 -12.45 0.24
N LEU A 134 -9.90 -11.87 -0.94
CA LEU A 134 -9.85 -10.42 -1.09
C LEU A 134 -11.11 -9.82 -0.47
N PHE A 135 -10.94 -8.83 0.41
CA PHE A 135 -12.07 -8.11 0.97
C PHE A 135 -12.82 -7.37 -0.17
N PRO A 136 -14.16 -7.51 -0.31
CA PRO A 136 -14.92 -6.91 -1.40
C PRO A 136 -14.73 -5.38 -1.45
N LYS A 137 -14.39 -4.85 -2.64
CA LYS A 137 -13.99 -3.45 -2.83
C LYS A 137 -15.13 -2.47 -2.55
N GLU A 138 -16.37 -2.93 -2.76
CA GLU A 138 -17.61 -2.15 -2.65
C GLU A 138 -18.05 -2.00 -1.19
N LYS A 139 -17.59 -2.90 -0.31
CA LYS A 139 -17.95 -2.92 1.10
C LYS A 139 -17.11 -1.92 1.90
N ILE A 140 -17.77 -1.31 2.89
CA ILE A 140 -17.09 -0.53 3.93
C ILE A 140 -16.44 -1.53 4.89
N ILE A 141 -15.18 -1.26 5.25
CA ILE A 141 -14.45 -2.07 6.22
C ILE A 141 -15.07 -1.84 7.61
N PRO A 142 -15.50 -2.89 8.33
CA PRO A 142 -16.06 -2.76 9.67
C PRO A 142 -15.06 -2.20 10.69
N TYR A 143 -15.56 -1.59 11.76
CA TYR A 143 -14.71 -1.03 12.82
C TYR A 143 -13.74 -2.07 13.41
N ASP A 144 -14.22 -3.29 13.72
CA ASP A 144 -13.39 -4.34 14.33
C ASP A 144 -12.20 -4.74 13.43
N HIS A 145 -12.36 -4.64 12.11
CA HIS A 145 -11.25 -4.86 11.18
C HIS A 145 -10.23 -3.71 11.25
N PHE A 146 -10.67 -2.46 11.35
CA PHE A 146 -9.77 -1.32 11.58
C PHE A 146 -9.03 -1.47 12.91
N GLU A 147 -9.74 -1.82 13.98
CA GLU A 147 -9.13 -2.03 15.28
C GLU A 147 -8.05 -3.11 15.21
N PHE A 148 -8.33 -4.23 14.53
CA PHE A 148 -7.34 -5.29 14.32
C PHE A 148 -6.13 -4.79 13.50
N ILE A 149 -6.34 -4.10 12.39
CA ILE A 149 -5.28 -3.54 11.54
C ILE A 149 -4.42 -2.54 12.31
N PHE A 150 -5.02 -1.66 13.10
CA PHE A 150 -4.32 -0.65 13.90
C PHE A 150 -3.41 -1.31 14.94
N LYS A 151 -3.84 -2.41 15.58
CA LYS A 151 -2.99 -3.18 16.50
C LYS A 151 -1.79 -3.80 15.78
N ILE A 152 -1.98 -4.35 14.57
CA ILE A 152 -0.90 -4.94 13.77
C ILE A 152 0.12 -3.87 13.34
N TYR A 153 -0.34 -2.74 12.83
CA TYR A 153 0.56 -1.65 12.45
C TYR A 153 1.24 -1.00 13.65
N ALA A 154 0.55 -0.84 14.78
CA ALA A 154 1.15 -0.36 16.02
C ALA A 154 2.33 -1.23 16.44
N ASN A 155 2.19 -2.56 16.38
CA ASN A 155 3.27 -3.48 16.69
C ASN A 155 4.45 -3.34 15.71
N LEU A 156 4.18 -3.30 14.40
CA LEU A 156 5.20 -3.14 13.37
C LEU A 156 5.99 -1.83 13.55
N HIS A 157 5.27 -0.71 13.70
CA HIS A 157 5.85 0.61 13.85
C HIS A 157 6.62 0.74 15.17
N ALA A 158 6.08 0.22 16.28
CA ALA A 158 6.77 0.21 17.56
C ALA A 158 8.06 -0.60 17.50
N THR A 159 8.04 -1.75 16.83
CA THR A 159 9.25 -2.58 16.64
C THR A 159 10.32 -1.80 15.84
N SER A 160 9.93 -1.11 14.78
CA SER A 160 10.84 -0.27 13.99
C SER A 160 11.41 0.91 14.82
N PHE A 161 10.55 1.54 15.64
CA PHE A 161 10.97 2.61 16.55
C PHE A 161 11.97 2.11 17.61
N VAL A 162 11.71 0.94 18.21
CA VAL A 162 12.61 0.29 19.16
C VAL A 162 13.94 -0.03 18.49
N LEU A 163 13.94 -0.52 17.24
CA LEU A 163 15.17 -0.75 16.48
C LEU A 163 15.99 0.53 16.36
N GLY A 164 15.35 1.66 16.01
CA GLY A 164 16.00 2.96 15.93
C GLY A 164 16.59 3.47 17.25
N LYS A 165 15.95 3.16 18.38
CA LYS A 165 16.43 3.58 19.71
C LYS A 165 17.51 2.66 20.29
N THR A 166 17.39 1.35 20.06
CA THR A 166 18.25 0.34 20.71
C THR A 166 19.41 -0.09 19.82
N GLN A 167 19.27 0.00 18.49
CA GLN A 167 20.26 -0.43 17.51
C GLN A 167 20.40 0.61 16.36
N PRO A 168 20.76 1.87 16.66
CA PRO A 168 20.70 3.00 15.71
C PRO A 168 21.53 2.79 14.44
N GLU A 169 22.73 2.21 14.53
CA GLU A 169 23.56 1.93 13.35
C GLU A 169 22.89 0.93 12.38
N LYS A 170 22.23 -0.10 12.94
CA LYS A 170 21.48 -1.05 12.11
C LYS A 170 20.26 -0.38 11.48
N PHE A 171 19.56 0.45 12.26
CA PHE A 171 18.41 1.21 11.78
C PHE A 171 18.80 2.18 10.67
N GLU A 172 19.91 2.91 10.81
CA GLU A 172 20.37 3.87 9.79
C GLU A 172 20.72 3.16 8.48
N LYS A 173 21.51 2.08 8.55
CA LYS A 173 21.83 1.26 7.38
C LYS A 173 20.56 0.71 6.69
N PHE A 174 19.59 0.31 7.49
CA PHE A 174 18.28 -0.16 7.03
C PHE A 174 17.49 0.98 6.36
N ALA A 175 17.35 2.14 7.02
CA ALA A 175 16.58 3.28 6.55
C ALA A 175 17.12 3.89 5.26
N LEU A 176 18.44 3.88 5.05
CA LEU A 176 19.06 4.34 3.80
C LEU A 176 18.57 3.59 2.55
N ASN A 177 18.10 2.35 2.70
CA ASN A 177 17.57 1.55 1.60
C ASN A 177 16.05 1.67 1.41
N CYS A 178 15.36 2.33 2.35
CA CYS A 178 13.95 2.70 2.22
C CYS A 178 13.81 3.90 1.27
N LYS A 179 13.77 3.64 -0.04
CA LYS A 179 13.59 4.69 -1.03
C LYS A 179 12.19 5.28 -0.93
N ASP A 180 12.11 6.60 -0.96
CA ASP A 180 10.85 7.32 -1.12
C ASP A 180 10.29 7.08 -2.52
N LEU A 181 9.36 6.13 -2.62
CA LEU A 181 8.66 5.83 -3.86
C LEU A 181 7.66 6.92 -4.22
N SER A 182 7.12 7.65 -3.23
CA SER A 182 6.15 8.72 -3.46
C SER A 182 6.78 9.77 -4.38
N THR A 183 7.93 10.35 -4.01
CA THR A 183 8.60 11.32 -4.88
C THR A 183 8.80 10.80 -6.31
N LEU A 184 9.12 9.51 -6.49
CA LEU A 184 9.28 8.92 -7.82
C LEU A 184 7.97 8.89 -8.61
N PHE A 185 6.86 8.47 -7.99
CA PHE A 185 5.53 8.48 -8.63
C PHE A 185 5.06 9.91 -8.94
N PHE A 186 5.26 10.84 -8.01
CA PHE A 186 4.72 12.19 -8.05
C PHE A 186 5.66 13.22 -8.71
N SER A 187 6.85 12.81 -9.14
CA SER A 187 7.68 13.64 -10.03
C SER A 187 7.25 13.54 -11.51
N ASN A 188 6.39 12.59 -11.87
CA ASN A 188 5.91 12.42 -13.25
C ASN A 188 4.79 13.43 -13.56
N SER A 189 4.97 14.21 -14.62
CA SER A 189 4.07 15.29 -15.04
C SER A 189 2.64 14.81 -15.38
N ALA A 190 2.49 13.61 -15.94
CA ALA A 190 1.17 13.07 -16.28
C ALA A 190 0.33 12.82 -15.01
N PHE A 191 0.95 12.30 -13.96
CA PHE A 191 0.28 12.11 -12.68
C PHE A 191 0.01 13.46 -11.99
N ASN A 192 0.96 14.41 -12.04
CA ASN A 192 0.81 15.71 -11.38
C ASN A 192 -0.42 16.50 -11.79
N ASN A 193 -0.72 16.54 -13.09
CA ASN A 193 -1.91 17.23 -13.60
C ASN A 193 -3.19 16.55 -13.11
N VAL A 194 -3.22 15.23 -13.13
CA VAL A 194 -4.37 14.44 -12.68
C VAL A 194 -4.66 14.66 -11.19
N TRP A 195 -3.63 14.70 -10.34
CA TRP A 195 -3.82 14.97 -8.91
C TRP A 195 -4.37 16.37 -8.63
N ASN A 196 -3.86 17.39 -9.33
CA ASN A 196 -4.38 18.75 -9.23
C ASN A 196 -5.85 18.83 -9.66
N ASN A 197 -6.21 18.18 -10.76
CA ASN A 197 -7.60 18.11 -11.23
C ASN A 197 -8.50 17.36 -10.24
N MET A 198 -8.05 16.22 -9.70
CA MET A 198 -8.82 15.48 -8.70
C MET A 198 -9.11 16.31 -7.44
N ILE A 199 -8.13 17.09 -6.97
CA ILE A 199 -8.32 17.95 -5.79
C ILE A 199 -9.25 19.13 -6.12
N ALA A 200 -9.15 19.71 -7.32
CA ALA A 200 -10.09 20.71 -7.80
C ALA A 200 -11.53 20.15 -7.89
N HIS A 201 -11.72 18.96 -8.48
CA HIS A 201 -13.01 18.28 -8.55
C HIS A 201 -13.55 17.87 -7.18
N ALA A 202 -12.67 17.53 -6.22
CA ALA A 202 -13.08 17.22 -4.85
C ALA A 202 -13.74 18.43 -4.17
N LYS A 203 -13.23 19.64 -4.41
CA LYS A 203 -13.85 20.88 -3.92
C LYS A 203 -15.26 21.08 -4.46
N GLU A 204 -15.52 20.74 -5.72
CA GLU A 204 -16.85 20.86 -6.35
C GLU A 204 -17.90 19.98 -5.66
N LYS A 205 -17.49 19.03 -4.82
CA LYS A 205 -18.41 18.17 -4.04
C LYS A 205 -18.91 18.84 -2.77
N LEU A 206 -18.30 19.94 -2.35
CA LEU A 206 -18.77 20.75 -1.23
C LEU A 206 -19.95 21.61 -1.66
N LEU A 207 -20.92 21.78 -0.77
CA LEU A 207 -22.14 22.56 -1.01
C LEU A 207 -21.95 23.99 -0.50
N PRO A 208 -21.89 25.04 -1.35
CA PRO A 208 -21.58 26.41 -0.93
C PRO A 208 -22.51 26.98 0.15
N GLY A 209 -23.78 26.56 0.17
CA GLY A 209 -24.75 26.99 1.18
C GLY A 209 -24.69 26.24 2.51
N GLN A 210 -23.91 25.15 2.61
CA GLN A 210 -23.82 24.29 3.81
C GLN A 210 -22.38 24.18 4.34
N ASP A 211 -21.40 24.11 3.44
CA ASP A 211 -20.01 23.75 3.74
C ASP A 211 -19.07 24.97 3.66
N TYR A 212 -19.58 26.19 3.86
CA TYR A 212 -18.86 27.45 3.62
C TYR A 212 -17.49 27.53 4.31
N ASN A 213 -17.40 27.15 5.59
CA ASN A 213 -16.14 27.18 6.34
C ASN A 213 -15.14 26.15 5.82
N ALA A 214 -15.60 24.93 5.50
CA ALA A 214 -14.78 23.88 4.92
C ALA A 214 -14.23 24.30 3.55
N ILE A 215 -15.04 24.96 2.71
CA ILE A 215 -14.61 25.51 1.41
C ILE A 215 -13.47 26.52 1.61
N LYS A 216 -13.63 27.45 2.54
CA LYS A 216 -12.63 28.50 2.82
C LYS A 216 -11.30 27.89 3.30
N ASP A 217 -11.35 26.92 4.21
CA ASP A 217 -10.15 26.26 4.73
C ASP A 217 -9.49 25.39 3.65
N PHE A 218 -10.27 24.67 2.85
CA PHE A 218 -9.80 23.91 1.70
C PHE A 218 -9.05 24.80 0.69
N GLU A 219 -9.65 25.92 0.30
CA GLU A 219 -9.02 26.88 -0.60
C GLU A 219 -7.71 27.41 -0.01
N LYS A 220 -7.68 27.76 1.28
CA LYS A 220 -6.48 28.24 1.95
C LYS A 220 -5.36 27.19 1.94
N LYS A 221 -5.69 25.92 2.19
CA LYS A 221 -4.72 24.82 2.24
C LYS A 221 -4.11 24.51 0.89
N PHE A 222 -4.97 24.41 -0.13
CA PHE A 222 -4.58 23.95 -1.47
C PHE A 222 -4.27 25.08 -2.46
N CYS A 223 -4.33 26.36 -2.04
CA CYS A 223 -4.14 27.53 -2.91
C CYS A 223 -2.82 27.55 -3.70
N ASN A 224 -1.76 26.88 -3.24
CA ASN A 224 -0.40 27.05 -3.76
C ASN A 224 0.26 25.75 -4.29
N ASN A 225 -0.53 24.86 -4.90
CA ASN A 225 -0.16 23.55 -5.47
C ASN A 225 -0.48 22.38 -4.55
N ALA A 226 -1.45 21.58 -4.95
CA ALA A 226 -1.93 20.44 -4.19
C ALA A 226 -0.87 19.34 -4.05
N LEU A 227 0.06 19.28 -5.01
CA LEU A 227 1.22 18.39 -4.98
C LEU A 227 2.18 18.72 -3.83
N SER A 228 2.41 19.99 -3.49
CA SER A 228 3.34 20.30 -2.38
C SER A 228 2.72 19.91 -1.04
N VAL A 229 1.44 20.18 -0.84
CA VAL A 229 0.69 19.72 0.34
C VAL A 229 0.70 18.20 0.44
N PHE A 230 0.54 17.51 -0.70
CA PHE A 230 0.63 16.06 -0.79
C PHE A 230 2.02 15.54 -0.44
N MET A 231 3.08 16.11 -1.02
CA MET A 231 4.47 15.70 -0.81
C MET A 231 4.96 15.92 0.63
N GLU A 232 4.41 16.93 1.31
CA GLU A 232 4.70 17.26 2.72
C GLU A 232 3.93 16.39 3.73
N SER A 233 2.95 15.63 3.26
CA SER A 233 2.09 14.80 4.10
C SER A 233 2.39 13.33 3.86
N TRP A 234 2.76 12.52 4.87
CA TRP A 234 3.01 11.08 4.69
C TRP A 234 2.17 10.20 5.62
N ILE A 235 1.55 9.16 5.05
CA ILE A 235 0.82 8.02 5.66
C ILE A 235 -0.66 8.26 6.05
N TYR A 236 -1.57 7.64 5.29
CA TYR A 236 -2.74 6.83 5.71
C TYR A 236 -3.53 6.41 4.45
N ASN A 237 -4.47 5.46 4.53
CA ASN A 237 -5.42 5.17 3.45
C ASN A 237 -6.73 4.55 4.00
N GLY A 238 -7.87 5.14 3.63
CA GLY A 238 -9.19 4.49 3.66
C GLY A 238 -9.89 4.40 5.01
N GLY A 239 -11.05 5.04 5.12
CA GLY A 239 -12.00 4.93 6.22
C GLY A 239 -13.36 5.49 5.77
N SER A 240 -14.44 5.17 6.48
CA SER A 240 -15.73 5.82 6.31
C SER A 240 -15.92 6.91 7.37
N LYS A 241 -16.86 7.86 7.18
CA LYS A 241 -17.13 8.88 8.19
C LYS A 241 -17.38 8.28 9.58
N ASP A 242 -18.18 7.20 9.67
CA ASP A 242 -18.44 6.51 10.95
C ASP A 242 -17.18 5.93 11.60
N THR A 243 -16.23 5.46 10.79
CA THR A 243 -14.90 5.02 11.27
C THR A 243 -14.13 6.19 11.86
N PHE A 244 -14.23 7.35 11.22
CA PHE A 244 -13.51 8.56 11.58
C PHE A 244 -14.15 9.33 12.76
N ASP A 245 -15.47 9.23 12.95
CA ASP A 245 -16.13 9.70 14.17
C ASP A 245 -15.60 8.97 15.41
N ARG A 246 -15.04 7.76 15.22
CA ARG A 246 -14.34 6.95 16.24
C ARG A 246 -12.82 6.94 16.08
N LEU A 247 -12.26 7.91 15.36
CA LEU A 247 -10.81 7.99 15.13
C LEU A 247 -10.03 8.07 16.44
N ASP A 248 -10.52 8.81 17.43
CA ASP A 248 -9.87 8.90 18.74
C ASP A 248 -9.81 7.54 19.47
N ASP A 249 -10.82 6.67 19.30
CA ASP A 249 -10.79 5.31 19.85
C ASP A 249 -9.71 4.48 19.13
N LEU A 250 -9.62 4.58 17.80
CA LEU A 250 -8.63 3.86 17.00
C LEU A 250 -7.20 4.32 17.31
N LEU A 251 -6.98 5.63 17.45
CA LEU A 251 -5.68 6.19 17.85
C LEU A 251 -5.30 5.75 19.26
N GLN A 252 -6.24 5.67 20.19
CA GLN A 252 -5.99 5.11 21.52
C GLN A 252 -5.63 3.62 21.47
N VAL A 253 -6.34 2.82 20.65
CA VAL A 253 -6.02 1.40 20.45
C VAL A 253 -4.61 1.25 19.88
N TYR A 254 -4.28 2.01 18.84
CA TYR A 254 -2.95 2.01 18.25
C TYR A 254 -1.89 2.41 19.28
N TYR A 255 -2.10 3.52 19.99
CA TYR A 255 -1.13 4.04 20.95
C TYR A 255 -0.91 3.07 22.11
N LYS A 256 -1.98 2.44 22.60
CA LYS A 256 -1.88 1.42 23.64
C LYS A 256 -0.98 0.28 23.18
N SER A 257 -1.28 -0.32 22.02
CA SER A 257 -0.46 -1.41 21.47
C SER A 257 0.98 -0.99 21.19
N PHE A 258 1.20 0.21 20.67
CA PHE A 258 2.53 0.78 20.42
C PHE A 258 3.30 0.94 21.74
N SER A 259 2.68 1.58 22.74
CA SER A 259 3.28 1.82 24.05
C SER A 259 3.60 0.53 24.80
N ASP A 260 2.78 -0.52 24.65
CA ASP A 260 3.01 -1.82 25.28
C ASP A 260 4.27 -2.49 24.73
N VAL A 261 4.53 -2.36 23.42
CA VAL A 261 5.79 -2.84 22.80
C VAL A 261 6.99 -2.04 23.31
N LEU A 262 6.89 -0.71 23.37
CA LEU A 262 7.95 0.15 23.91
C LEU A 262 8.29 -0.21 25.37
N LYS A 263 7.27 -0.38 26.21
CA LYS A 263 7.43 -0.77 27.62
C LYS A 263 8.13 -2.13 27.76
N LYS A 264 7.76 -3.12 26.94
CA LYS A 264 8.44 -4.43 26.91
C LYS A 264 9.91 -4.31 26.50
N ALA A 265 10.22 -3.38 25.60
CA ALA A 265 11.59 -3.07 25.21
C ALA A 265 12.36 -2.19 26.23
N GLY A 266 11.75 -1.88 27.39
CA GLY A 266 12.38 -1.05 28.43
C GLY A 266 12.35 0.45 28.17
N LEU A 267 11.51 0.93 27.25
CA LEU A 267 11.36 2.35 26.91
C LEU A 267 10.13 2.95 27.60
N ASN A 268 10.25 4.20 28.05
CA ASN A 268 9.11 4.98 28.54
C ASN A 268 8.41 5.68 27.36
N SER A 269 7.21 5.22 27.00
CA SER A 269 6.45 5.78 25.88
C SER A 269 6.15 7.27 26.04
N GLU A 270 5.86 7.75 27.24
CA GLU A 270 5.54 9.17 27.49
C GLU A 270 6.75 10.10 27.29
N GLU A 271 7.97 9.58 27.45
CA GLU A 271 9.20 10.35 27.24
C GLU A 271 9.63 10.35 25.77
N VAL A 272 9.51 9.21 25.08
CA VAL A 272 10.09 9.04 23.74
C VAL A 272 9.08 9.28 22.61
N TYR A 273 7.79 9.08 22.87
CA TYR A 273 6.71 9.24 21.89
C TYR A 273 5.34 9.34 22.61
N PRO A 274 5.00 10.49 23.24
CA PRO A 274 3.75 10.65 23.98
C PRO A 274 2.51 10.64 23.08
N TYR A 275 1.34 10.30 23.64
CA TYR A 275 0.08 10.27 22.86
C TYR A 275 -0.27 11.61 22.21
N SER A 276 0.09 12.72 22.86
CA SER A 276 -0.08 14.06 22.28
C SER A 276 0.70 14.25 20.98
N LEU A 277 1.92 13.71 20.90
CA LEU A 277 2.74 13.77 19.70
C LEU A 277 2.13 12.93 18.58
N LEU A 278 1.64 11.71 18.88
CA LEU A 278 0.92 10.91 17.88
C LEU A 278 -0.27 11.67 17.29
N LYS A 279 -1.06 12.38 18.12
CA LYS A 279 -2.20 13.16 17.63
C LYS A 279 -1.78 14.36 16.79
N GLU A 280 -0.69 15.03 17.17
CA GLU A 280 -0.14 16.15 16.39
C GLU A 280 0.39 15.70 15.03
N GLU A 281 1.18 14.61 15.00
CA GLU A 281 1.67 14.01 13.77
C GLU A 281 0.49 13.51 12.92
N TRP A 282 -0.50 12.85 13.50
CA TRP A 282 -1.70 12.43 12.79
C TRP A 282 -2.40 13.61 12.11
N LYS A 283 -2.64 14.68 12.86
CA LYS A 283 -3.26 15.90 12.32
C LYS A 283 -2.44 16.51 11.19
N THR A 284 -1.12 16.50 11.31
CA THR A 284 -0.19 17.04 10.31
C THR A 284 -0.21 16.22 9.02
N TYR A 285 -0.23 14.89 9.14
CA TYR A 285 0.04 14.02 8.00
C TYR A 285 -1.19 13.33 7.40
N CYS A 286 -2.35 13.35 8.08
CA CYS A 286 -3.57 12.69 7.59
C CYS A 286 -4.07 13.20 6.23
N ILE A 287 -3.67 14.41 5.83
CA ILE A 287 -4.04 14.99 4.53
C ILE A 287 -3.52 14.14 3.35
N TYR A 288 -2.40 13.42 3.53
CA TYR A 288 -1.93 12.43 2.56
C TYR A 288 -2.96 11.34 2.32
N GLY A 289 -3.45 10.77 3.42
CA GLY A 289 -4.40 9.68 3.35
C GLY A 289 -5.74 10.11 2.80
N TRP A 290 -6.13 11.37 3.04
CA TRP A 290 -7.26 11.98 2.36
C TRP A 290 -7.04 12.04 0.84
N ILE A 291 -5.92 12.57 0.35
CA ILE A 291 -5.65 12.66 -1.11
C ILE A 291 -5.61 11.25 -1.73
N MET A 292 -4.91 10.30 -1.09
CA MET A 292 -4.86 8.92 -1.57
C MET A 292 -6.23 8.24 -1.58
N SER A 293 -7.11 8.60 -0.64
CA SER A 293 -8.47 8.06 -0.61
C SER A 293 -9.30 8.46 -1.83
N LEU A 294 -9.07 9.65 -2.41
CA LEU A 294 -9.77 10.09 -3.63
C LEU A 294 -9.54 9.08 -4.77
N THR A 295 -8.28 8.66 -4.95
CA THR A 295 -7.91 7.67 -5.96
C THR A 295 -8.40 6.27 -5.62
N VAL A 296 -8.27 5.86 -4.36
CA VAL A 296 -8.65 4.51 -3.93
C VAL A 296 -10.16 4.30 -4.00
N ILE A 297 -10.96 5.30 -3.60
CA ILE A 297 -12.42 5.26 -3.71
C ILE A 297 -12.82 5.21 -5.19
N ARG A 298 -12.15 5.98 -6.06
CA ARG A 298 -12.41 5.91 -7.51
C ARG A 298 -12.18 4.50 -8.03
N ILE A 299 -10.99 3.96 -7.78
CA ILE A 299 -10.60 2.61 -8.22
C ILE A 299 -11.58 1.53 -7.72
N LYS A 300 -12.11 1.69 -6.50
CA LYS A 300 -13.09 0.76 -5.92
C LYS A 300 -14.46 0.83 -6.59
N LEU A 301 -14.87 2.00 -7.05
CA LEU A 301 -16.21 2.24 -7.63
C LEU A 301 -16.24 2.11 -9.16
N THR A 302 -15.09 2.01 -9.83
CA THR A 302 -15.02 1.79 -11.28
C THR A 302 -15.38 0.35 -11.66
N ASN A 303 -16.42 0.20 -12.50
CA ASN A 303 -16.86 -1.08 -13.05
C ASN A 303 -15.77 -1.75 -13.90
N GLN A 304 -15.80 -3.09 -13.99
CA GLN A 304 -14.80 -3.88 -14.71
C GLN A 304 -14.64 -3.46 -16.19
N GLU A 305 -15.74 -3.15 -16.87
CA GLU A 305 -15.76 -2.70 -18.27
C GLU A 305 -15.11 -1.33 -18.50
N ASP A 306 -15.04 -0.50 -17.45
CA ASP A 306 -14.53 0.87 -17.50
C ASP A 306 -13.09 0.99 -16.98
N LYS A 307 -12.48 -0.13 -16.55
CA LYS A 307 -11.12 -0.13 -16.02
C LYS A 307 -10.10 0.09 -17.14
N VAL A 308 -9.26 1.10 -16.92
CA VAL A 308 -8.02 1.36 -17.66
C VAL A 308 -6.85 0.84 -16.84
N ASP A 309 -5.95 0.08 -17.46
CA ASP A 309 -4.71 -0.36 -16.83
C ASP A 309 -3.48 0.44 -17.29
N LEU A 310 -2.34 0.23 -16.63
CA LEU A 310 -1.12 0.96 -16.93
C LEU A 310 -0.57 0.65 -18.33
N ILE A 311 -0.79 -0.56 -18.85
CA ILE A 311 -0.31 -0.93 -20.19
C ILE A 311 -1.11 -0.16 -21.24
N GLU A 312 -2.43 -0.08 -21.09
CA GLU A 312 -3.30 0.71 -21.96
C GLU A 312 -2.98 2.20 -21.90
N MET A 313 -2.79 2.75 -20.70
CA MET A 313 -2.42 4.15 -20.52
C MET A 313 -1.06 4.46 -21.15
N SER A 314 -0.03 3.67 -20.86
CA SER A 314 1.33 3.94 -21.35
C SER A 314 1.49 3.76 -22.85
N ASN A 315 0.73 2.85 -23.48
CA ASN A 315 0.76 2.66 -24.93
C ASN A 315 -0.13 3.65 -25.70
N SER A 316 -0.91 4.50 -25.02
CA SER A 316 -1.79 5.48 -25.66
C SER A 316 -1.00 6.69 -26.17
N ASP A 317 -1.38 7.20 -27.35
CA ASP A 317 -0.89 8.49 -27.86
C ASP A 317 -1.41 9.67 -27.03
N ASP A 318 -2.57 9.50 -26.39
CA ASP A 318 -3.16 10.45 -25.45
C ASP A 318 -3.14 9.85 -24.03
N LYS A 319 -1.98 9.94 -23.38
CA LYS A 319 -1.77 9.44 -22.02
C LYS A 319 -2.57 10.25 -20.99
N GLU A 320 -2.80 11.53 -21.25
CA GLU A 320 -3.53 12.42 -20.33
C GLU A 320 -5.00 12.01 -20.24
N GLU A 321 -5.64 11.75 -21.38
CA GLU A 321 -7.03 11.27 -21.42
C GLU A 321 -7.18 9.89 -20.76
N MET A 322 -6.23 8.98 -20.97
CA MET A 322 -6.25 7.67 -20.32
C MET A 322 -6.06 7.78 -18.81
N ALA A 323 -5.19 8.69 -18.35
CA ALA A 323 -5.03 8.98 -16.94
C ALA A 323 -6.30 9.61 -16.34
N LYS A 324 -6.98 10.54 -17.03
CA LYS A 324 -8.30 11.05 -16.62
C LYS A 324 -9.32 9.94 -16.47
N LYS A 325 -9.43 9.03 -17.43
CA LYS A 325 -10.32 7.85 -17.32
C LYS A 325 -9.99 6.97 -16.12
N MET A 326 -8.71 6.76 -15.84
CA MET A 326 -8.25 5.93 -14.71
C MET A 326 -8.56 6.57 -13.34
N PHE A 327 -8.33 7.87 -13.20
CA PHE A 327 -8.33 8.56 -11.90
C PHE A 327 -9.58 9.42 -11.64
N GLU A 328 -10.21 9.96 -12.67
CA GLU A 328 -11.46 10.72 -12.57
C GLU A 328 -12.68 9.85 -12.87
N GLY A 329 -12.55 8.90 -13.81
CA GLY A 329 -13.60 7.95 -14.17
C GLY A 329 -14.93 8.58 -14.59
N LYS A 330 -16.01 7.80 -14.55
CA LYS A 330 -17.37 8.29 -14.85
C LYS A 330 -18.01 8.98 -13.63
N PRO A 331 -19.00 9.88 -13.82
CA PRO A 331 -19.81 10.42 -12.74
C PRO A 331 -20.39 9.31 -11.86
N CYS A 332 -20.28 9.47 -10.53
CA CYS A 332 -20.70 8.46 -9.56
C CYS A 332 -21.16 9.14 -8.27
N GLU A 333 -22.46 9.04 -7.94
CA GLU A 333 -23.03 9.68 -6.75
C GLU A 333 -22.39 9.18 -5.44
N GLU A 334 -22.09 7.89 -5.37
CA GLU A 334 -21.45 7.29 -4.19
C GLU A 334 -20.01 7.78 -4.01
N TYR A 335 -19.29 8.04 -5.12
CA TYR A 335 -17.98 8.68 -5.06
C TYR A 335 -18.10 10.10 -4.50
N ASP A 336 -19.00 10.89 -5.07
CA ASP A 336 -19.20 12.30 -4.70
C ASP A 336 -19.61 12.43 -3.22
N ARG A 337 -20.51 11.55 -2.75
CA ARG A 337 -20.91 11.47 -1.34
C ARG A 337 -19.72 11.18 -0.42
N ARG A 338 -18.93 10.13 -0.71
CA ARG A 338 -17.78 9.74 0.13
C ARG A 338 -16.69 10.81 0.15
N VAL A 339 -16.40 11.44 -0.98
CA VAL A 339 -15.41 12.53 -1.06
C VAL A 339 -15.84 13.71 -0.20
N ARG A 340 -17.11 14.13 -0.30
CA ARG A 340 -17.64 15.21 0.54
C ARG A 340 -17.54 14.89 2.03
N GLU A 341 -17.99 13.70 2.44
CA GLU A 341 -17.93 13.24 3.83
C GLU A 341 -16.50 13.27 4.39
N LEU A 342 -15.51 12.87 3.59
CA LEU A 342 -14.11 12.89 4.00
C LEU A 342 -13.55 14.31 4.12
N ILE A 343 -13.88 15.22 3.21
CA ILE A 343 -13.44 16.62 3.32
C ILE A 343 -14.01 17.27 4.58
N LEU A 344 -15.30 17.03 4.89
CA LEU A 344 -15.93 17.54 6.10
C LEU A 344 -15.26 17.00 7.36
N HIS A 345 -14.89 15.72 7.39
CA HIS A 345 -14.15 15.17 8.52
C HIS A 345 -12.77 15.83 8.70
N VAL A 346 -11.99 16.00 7.61
CA VAL A 346 -10.67 16.65 7.66
C VAL A 346 -10.78 18.10 8.14
N HIS A 347 -11.86 18.81 7.78
CA HIS A 347 -12.18 20.13 8.31
C HIS A 347 -12.47 20.08 9.82
N GLU A 348 -13.33 19.17 10.27
CA GLU A 348 -13.74 19.03 11.67
C GLU A 348 -12.57 18.77 12.62
N ILE A 349 -11.57 17.98 12.20
CA ILE A 349 -10.34 17.73 12.98
C ILE A 349 -9.29 18.84 12.84
N GLY A 350 -9.57 19.87 12.03
CA GLY A 350 -8.70 21.02 11.78
C GLY A 350 -7.45 20.69 10.97
N ALA A 351 -7.52 19.70 10.09
CA ALA A 351 -6.41 19.26 9.23
C ALA A 351 -6.47 19.85 7.80
N LEU A 352 -7.55 20.58 7.46
CA LEU A 352 -7.57 21.49 6.32
C LEU A 352 -6.71 22.72 6.60
#